data_AF-A0A8S1PDB3-F1
#
_entry.id   AF-A0A8S1PDB3-F1
#
_cell.length_a   1.000
_cell.length_b   1.000
_cell.length_c   1.000
_cell.angle_alpha   90.00
_cell.angle_beta   90.00
_cell.angle_gamma   90.00
#
_symmetry.space_group_name_H-M   'P 1'
#
loop_
_entity.id
_entity.type
_entity.pdbx_description
1 polymer ?
#
loop_
_entity_poly.entity_id
_entity_poly.type
_entity_poly.pdbx_seq_one_letter_code
_entity_poly.pdbx_strand_id
1 'polypeptide(L)' 'MPQLIDLIDRMLTLNPAKRITAKEALKHQYFQSRIVVKMPRIEQDAQPPKDPPIQKKVKQEQQRSLIDGVKINKCI' A
#
# COMPACT_ATOMS: atom_id res chain seq x y z
N MET A 1 -17.16 -21.91 -16.10
CA MET A 1 -16.72 -20.49 -15.99
C MET A 1 -15.18 -20.42 -16.02
N PRO A 2 -14.50 -20.85 -17.10
CA PRO A 2 -13.03 -20.92 -17.14
C PRO A 2 -12.35 -19.56 -16.95
N GLN A 3 -12.94 -18.51 -17.54
CA GLN A 3 -12.45 -17.13 -17.47
C GLN A 3 -12.41 -16.56 -16.04
N LEU A 4 -13.27 -17.05 -15.15
CA LEU A 4 -13.32 -16.61 -13.75
C LEU A 4 -12.18 -17.25 -12.94
N ILE A 5 -11.96 -18.54 -13.18
CA ILE A 5 -10.94 -19.31 -12.47
C ILE A 5 -9.55 -18.75 -12.81
N ASP A 6 -9.28 -18.45 -14.09
CA ASP A 6 -8.03 -17.81 -14.52
C ASP A 6 -7.79 -16.44 -13.85
N LEU A 7 -8.84 -15.61 -13.79
CA LEU A 7 -8.75 -14.31 -13.13
C LEU A 7 -8.40 -14.44 -11.64
N ILE A 8 -9.09 -15.33 -10.93
CA ILE A 8 -8.88 -15.53 -9.49
C ILE A 8 -7.46 -16.05 -9.22
N ASP A 9 -6.97 -16.99 -10.02
CA ASP A 9 -5.62 -17.56 -9.85
C ASP A 9 -4.53 -16.47 -9.96
N ARG A 10 -4.69 -15.55 -10.92
CA ARG A 10 -3.78 -14.41 -11.14
C ARG A 10 -3.90 -13.33 -10.06
N MET A 11 -5.07 -13.19 -9.43
CA MET A 11 -5.30 -12.26 -8.31
C MET A 11 -4.78 -12.83 -6.98
N LEU A 12 -4.91 -14.14 -6.76
CA LEU A 12 -4.52 -14.82 -5.53
C LEU A 12 -3.11 -15.42 -5.60
N THR A 13 -2.30 -14.97 -6.56
CA THR A 13 -0.89 -15.36 -6.65
C THR A 13 -0.13 -14.97 -5.38
N LEU A 14 0.59 -15.94 -4.81
CA LEU A 14 1.37 -15.80 -3.57
C LEU A 14 2.41 -14.68 -3.66
N ASN A 15 3.16 -14.65 -4.77
CA ASN A 15 4.17 -13.62 -4.99
C ASN A 15 3.49 -12.31 -5.48
N PRO A 16 3.55 -11.22 -4.71
CA PRO A 16 2.91 -9.96 -5.09
C PRO A 16 3.53 -9.33 -6.34
N ALA A 17 4.81 -9.58 -6.63
CA ALA A 17 5.47 -9.06 -7.84
C ALA A 17 4.96 -9.73 -9.12
N LYS A 18 4.35 -10.92 -9.02
CA LYS A 18 3.73 -11.64 -10.15
C LYS A 18 2.20 -11.51 -10.19
N ARG A 19 1.60 -10.91 -9.15
CA ARG A 19 0.15 -10.74 -9.03
C ARG A 19 -0.33 -9.72 -10.05
N ILE A 20 -1.47 -10.00 -10.66
CA ILE A 20 -2.09 -9.08 -11.63
C ILE A 20 -2.43 -7.74 -10.97
N THR A 21 -2.20 -6.63 -11.68
CA THR A 21 -2.61 -5.31 -11.20
C THR A 21 -4.11 -5.08 -11.39
N ALA A 22 -4.71 -4.19 -10.60
CA ALA A 22 -6.14 -3.87 -10.74
C ALA A 22 -6.50 -3.37 -12.16
N LYS A 23 -5.62 -2.58 -12.78
CA LYS A 23 -5.79 -2.08 -14.14
C LYS A 23 -5.78 -3.19 -15.18
N GLU A 24 -4.96 -4.22 -14.99
CA GLU A 24 -4.91 -5.39 -15.87
C GLU A 24 -6.10 -6.32 -15.63
N ALA A 25 -6.49 -6.54 -14.38
CA ALA A 25 -7.64 -7.35 -14.01
C ALA A 25 -8.92 -6.81 -14.67
N LEU A 26 -9.13 -5.49 -14.71
CA LEU A 26 -10.27 -4.86 -15.38
C LEU A 26 -10.33 -5.13 -16.90
N LYS A 27 -9.19 -5.42 -17.54
CA LYS A 27 -9.15 -5.75 -18.98
C LYS A 27 -9.41 -7.23 -19.26
N HIS A 28 -9.51 -8.06 -18.22
CA HIS A 28 -9.67 -9.50 -18.34
C HIS A 28 -10.96 -9.89 -19.07
N GLN A 29 -10.94 -10.99 -19.84
CA GLN A 29 -12.09 -11.49 -20.60
C GLN A 29 -13.34 -11.71 -19.74
N TYR A 30 -13.13 -12.02 -18.45
CA TYR A 30 -14.21 -12.15 -17.47
C TYR A 30 -15.11 -10.89 -17.36
N PHE A 31 -14.54 -9.69 -17.54
CA PHE A 31 -15.25 -8.43 -17.45
C PHE A 31 -15.75 -7.92 -18.81
N GLN A 32 -15.17 -8.37 -19.93
CA GLN A 32 -15.55 -7.93 -21.27
C GLN A 32 -16.99 -8.29 -21.63
N SER A 33 -17.51 -9.39 -21.09
CA SER A 33 -18.88 -9.85 -21.34
C SER A 33 -19.89 -9.40 -20.28
N ARG A 34 -19.50 -8.56 -19.31
CA ARG A 34 -20.38 -8.17 -18.19
C ARG A 34 -20.87 -6.74 -18.35
N ILE A 35 -22.18 -6.58 -18.17
CA ILE A 35 -22.91 -5.31 -18.20
C ILE A 35 -22.29 -4.36 -17.18
N VAL A 36 -21.81 -3.22 -17.64
CA VAL A 36 -21.37 -2.13 -16.76
C VAL A 36 -22.62 -1.48 -16.18
N VAL A 37 -23.09 -2.01 -15.06
CA VAL A 37 -24.14 -1.34 -14.28
C VAL A 37 -23.48 -0.08 -13.72
N LYS A 38 -23.96 1.10 -14.14
CA LYS A 38 -23.60 2.35 -13.48
C LYS A 38 -24.12 2.25 -12.05
N MET A 39 -23.25 1.90 -11.12
CA MET A 39 -23.59 1.93 -9.71
C MET A 39 -23.91 3.40 -9.39
N PRO A 40 -25.10 3.71 -8.83
CA PRO A 40 -25.42 5.06 -8.44
C PRO A 40 -24.33 5.51 -7.45
N ARG A 41 -23.67 6.63 -7.76
CA ARG A 41 -22.83 7.29 -6.77
C ARG A 41 -23.79 7.79 -5.70
N ILE A 42 -23.84 7.09 -4.58
CA ILE A 42 -24.28 7.72 -3.33
C ILE A 42 -23.18 8.74 -3.06
N GLU A 43 -23.47 10.02 -3.29
CA GLU A 43 -22.61 11.12 -2.84
C GLU A 43 -22.47 10.97 -1.33
N GLN A 44 -21.40 10.32 -0.91
CA GLN A 44 -21.02 10.36 0.49
C GLN A 44 -20.43 11.76 0.68
N ASP A 45 -21.18 12.63 1.34
CA ASP A 45 -20.67 13.88 1.92
C ASP A 45 -19.56 13.64 2.97
N ALA A 46 -19.08 12.40 3.10
CA ALA A 46 -17.82 12.08 3.73
C ALA A 46 -16.68 12.48 2.78
N GLN A 47 -16.32 13.76 2.83
CA GLN A 47 -14.91 14.14 2.70
C GLN A 47 -14.07 13.11 3.47
N PRO A 48 -12.92 12.65 2.94
CA PRO A 48 -11.99 11.90 3.78
C PRO A 48 -11.80 12.70 5.07
N PRO A 49 -11.73 12.06 6.26
CA PRO A 49 -11.07 12.72 7.38
C PRO A 49 -9.80 13.31 6.80
N LYS A 50 -9.59 14.61 7.00
CA LYS A 50 -8.35 15.28 6.62
C LYS A 50 -7.26 14.65 7.48
N ASP A 51 -6.82 13.45 7.14
CA ASP A 51 -5.67 12.85 7.75
C ASP A 51 -4.56 13.89 7.53
N PRO A 52 -3.95 14.45 8.60
CA PRO A 52 -2.82 15.32 8.41
C PRO A 52 -1.82 14.56 7.53
N PRO A 53 -1.14 15.24 6.59
CA PRO A 53 -0.20 14.57 5.69
C PRO A 53 0.68 13.65 6.51
N ILE A 54 0.75 12.36 6.15
CA ILE A 54 1.73 11.44 6.71
C ILE A 54 3.08 12.06 6.37
N GLN A 55 3.60 12.89 7.28
CA GLN A 55 4.95 13.36 7.21
C GLN A 55 5.78 12.12 7.45
N LYS A 56 6.35 11.58 6.37
CA LYS A 56 7.55 10.76 6.49
C LYS A 56 8.60 11.66 7.13
N LYS A 57 8.62 11.77 8.46
CA LYS A 57 9.80 12.22 9.19
C LYS A 57 10.82 11.11 8.96
N VAL A 58 11.56 11.22 7.87
CA VAL A 58 12.92 10.68 7.79
C VAL A 58 13.69 11.46 8.84
N LYS A 59 13.55 11.04 10.10
CA LYS A 59 14.31 11.58 11.21
C LYS A 59 15.68 10.97 11.02
N GLN A 60 16.56 11.74 10.36
CA GLN A 60 17.96 11.43 10.16
C GLN A 60 18.50 10.79 11.44
N GLU A 61 18.82 9.51 11.34
CA GLU A 61 19.40 8.74 12.43
C GLU A 61 20.81 9.26 12.63
N GLN A 62 20.89 10.33 13.43
CA GLN A 62 21.94 10.60 14.39
C GLN A 62 23.33 10.18 13.91
N GLN A 63 23.93 10.95 13.00
CA GLN A 63 25.40 10.98 12.87
C GLN A 63 25.96 11.51 14.21
N ARG A 64 26.21 10.62 15.17
CA ARG A 64 27.07 10.92 16.31
C ARG A 64 28.50 10.64 15.87
N SER A 65 29.20 11.70 15.47
CA SER A 65 30.65 11.70 15.38
C SER A 65 31.23 11.29 16.74
N LEU A 66 32.02 10.22 16.75
CA LEU A 66 32.76 9.74 17.90
C LEU A 66 33.96 10.67 18.15
N ILE A 67 33.80 11.69 18.99
CA ILE A 67 34.82 12.50 19.67
C ILE A 67 34.10 13.18 20.87
N ASP A 68 34.57 13.34 22.11
CA ASP A 68 35.82 13.09 22.81
C ASP A 68 35.47 12.87 24.29
N GLY A 69 36.34 12.17 25.02
CA GLY A 69 36.09 11.70 26.38
C GLY A 69 36.06 12.76 27.48
N VAL A 70 35.36 12.46 28.58
CA VAL A 70 35.58 13.04 29.92
C VAL A 70 35.30 11.98 30.98
N LYS A 71 36.33 11.71 31.80
CA LYS A 71 36.35 10.84 33.00
C LYS A 71 35.38 11.31 34.08
N ILE A 72 34.72 10.39 34.79
CA ILE A 72 34.23 10.65 36.14
C ILE A 72 34.37 9.37 37.00
N ASN A 73 34.76 9.59 38.25
CA ASN A 73 35.46 8.66 39.14
C ASN A 73 34.55 7.84 40.07
N LYS A 74 35.11 6.70 40.50
CA LYS A 74 34.97 5.94 41.76
C LYS A 74 34.04 6.46 42.87
N CYS A 75 33.08 5.62 43.26
CA CYS A 75 32.42 5.42 44.58
C CYS A 75 31.66 4.08 44.42
N ILE A 76 31.73 3.01 45.23
CA ILE A 76 32.11 2.75 46.63
C ILE A 76 32.94 1.46 46.65
#